data_AF-A0A9D1UHR8-F1
#
_entry.id   AF-A0A9D1UHR8-F1
#
_cell.length_a   1.000
_cell.length_b   1.000
_cell.length_c   1.000
_cell.angle_alpha   90.00
_cell.angle_beta   90.00
_cell.angle_gamma   90.00
#
_symmetry.space_group_name_H-M   'P 1'
#
loop_
_entity.id
_entity.type
_entity.pdbx_description
1 polymer ?
#
loop_
_entity_poly.entity_id
_entity_poly.type
_entity_poly.pdbx_seq_one_letter_code
_entity_poly.pdbx_strand_id
1 'polypeptide(L)' 'MSKEYYKKRIIDLRASIAKEREAKKKDNAYYADLIKRASTPSSKANYRKSKISRAASHDKRIESLKRDIENAKANLKRIK' A
#
# COMPACT_ATOMS: atom_id res chain seq x y z
N MET A 1 0.53 24.70 -12.21
CA MET A 1 0.09 24.03 -10.97
C MET A 1 0.31 24.97 -9.79
N SER A 2 -0.69 25.19 -8.94
CA SER A 2 -0.58 26.12 -7.79
C SER A 2 0.05 25.45 -6.56
N LYS A 3 0.52 26.26 -5.60
CA LYS A 3 0.97 25.75 -4.29
C LYS A 3 -0.14 24.97 -3.58
N GLU A 4 -1.38 25.40 -3.74
CA GLU A 4 -2.56 24.78 -3.13
C GLU A 4 -2.84 23.38 -3.68
N TYR A 5 -2.67 23.18 -5.00
CA TYR A 5 -2.75 21.86 -5.60
C TYR A 5 -1.79 20.86 -4.93
N TYR A 6 -0.51 21.22 -4.80
CA TYR A 6 0.49 20.31 -4.22
C TYR A 6 0.26 20.06 -2.73
N LYS A 7 -0.20 21.07 -1.97
CA LYS A 7 -0.59 20.90 -0.56
C LYS A 7 -1.72 19.87 -0.42
N LYS A 8 -2.79 20.00 -1.21
CA LYS A 8 -3.91 19.04 -1.24
C LYS A 8 -3.43 17.65 -1.66
N ARG A 9 -2.61 17.58 -2.72
CA ARG A 9 -2.05 16.33 -3.23
C ARG A 9 -1.24 15.57 -2.18
N ILE A 10 -0.44 16.26 -1.36
CA ILE A 10 0.34 15.62 -0.27
C ILE A 10 -0.59 15.00 0.77
N ILE A 11 -1.69 15.68 1.13
CA ILE A 11 -2.69 15.16 2.07
C ILE A 11 -3.36 13.92 1.49
N ASP A 12 -3.78 13.96 0.23
CA ASP A 12 -4.42 12.83 -0.45
C ASP A 12 -3.49 11.61 -0.56
N LEU A 13 -2.20 11.84 -0.85
CA LEU A 13 -1.19 10.79 -0.91
C LEU A 13 -0.94 10.17 0.48
N ARG A 14 -0.91 10.96 1.55
CA ARG A 14 -0.83 10.45 2.93
C ARG A 14 -2.03 9.61 3.30
N ALA A 15 -3.24 10.06 2.94
CA ALA A 15 -4.47 9.29 3.14
C ALA A 15 -4.45 7.98 2.34
N SER A 16 -3.90 8.01 1.12
CA SER A 16 -3.72 6.81 0.28
C SER A 16 -2.76 5.80 0.93
N ILE A 17 -1.66 6.25 1.53
CA ILE A 17 -0.74 5.37 2.28
C ILE A 17 -1.45 4.72 3.47
N ALA A 18 -2.25 5.50 4.22
CA ALA A 18 -3.01 4.95 5.35
C ALA A 18 -4.00 3.87 4.88
N LYS A 19 -4.75 4.14 3.79
CA LYS A 19 -5.65 3.16 3.17
C LYS A 19 -4.91 1.91 2.72
N GLU A 20 -3.75 2.05 2.09
CA GLU A 20 -2.93 0.92 1.63
C GLU A 20 -2.41 0.05 2.79
N ARG A 21 -2.04 0.67 3.91
CA ARG A 21 -1.64 -0.05 5.13
C ARG A 21 -2.79 -0.85 5.73
N GLU A 22 -4.00 -0.28 5.76
CA GLU A 22 -5.19 -0.99 6.21
C GLU A 22 -5.59 -2.11 5.25
N ALA A 23 -5.48 -1.91 3.94
CA ALA A 23 -5.67 -2.96 2.94
C ALA A 23 -4.68 -4.12 3.16
N LYS A 24 -3.39 -3.82 3.35
CA LYS A 24 -2.37 -4.83 3.67
C LYS A 24 -2.72 -5.65 4.92
N LYS A 25 -3.22 -5.00 5.98
CA LYS A 25 -3.66 -5.69 7.21
C LYS A 25 -4.84 -6.62 6.92
N LYS A 26 -5.85 -6.14 6.20
CA LYS A 26 -7.04 -6.91 5.82
C LYS A 26 -6.68 -8.13 4.98
N ASP A 27 -5.87 -7.96 3.93
CA ASP A 27 -5.43 -9.05 3.06
C ASP A 27 -4.60 -10.08 3.82
N ASN A 28 -3.69 -9.63 4.70
CA ASN A 28 -2.89 -10.54 5.53
C ASN A 28 -3.76 -11.37 6.48
N ALA A 29 -4.78 -10.76 7.07
CA ALA A 29 -5.75 -11.46 7.93
C ALA A 29 -6.59 -12.45 7.12
N TYR A 30 -7.08 -12.04 5.96
CA TYR A 30 -7.86 -12.87 5.04
C TYR A 30 -7.09 -14.12 4.62
N TYR A 31 -5.87 -13.99 4.09
CA TYR A 31 -5.09 -15.17 3.71
C TYR A 31 -4.67 -16.01 4.92
N ALA A 32 -4.46 -15.42 6.09
CA ALA A 32 -4.19 -16.19 7.31
C ALA A 32 -5.39 -17.06 7.71
N ASP A 33 -6.61 -16.55 7.58
CA ASP A 33 -7.83 -17.32 7.83
C ASP A 33 -8.02 -18.44 6.81
N LEU A 34 -7.78 -18.16 5.51
CA LEU A 34 -7.79 -19.20 4.47
C LEU A 34 -6.79 -20.33 4.75
N ILE A 35 -5.57 -20.00 5.20
CA ILE A 35 -4.57 -21.01 5.57
C ILE A 35 -5.05 -21.88 6.74
N LYS A 36 -5.73 -21.27 7.73
CA LYS A 36 -6.28 -21.99 8.89
C LYS A 36 -7.41 -22.94 8.48
N ARG A 37 -8.31 -22.49 7.61
CA ARG A 37 -9.50 -23.25 7.17
C ARG A 37 -9.22 -24.30 6.10
N ALA A 38 -8.14 -24.16 5.33
CA ALA A 38 -7.81 -25.10 4.27
C ALA A 38 -7.52 -26.51 4.82
N SER A 39 -8.12 -27.54 4.22
CA SER A 39 -7.94 -28.93 4.66
C SER A 39 -6.72 -29.61 4.01
N THR A 40 -6.31 -29.18 2.82
CA THR A 40 -5.22 -29.84 2.08
C THR A 40 -3.88 -29.09 2.19
N PRO A 41 -2.74 -29.79 2.26
CA PRO A 41 -1.41 -29.18 2.27
C PRO A 41 -1.13 -28.25 1.08
N SER A 42 -1.57 -28.65 -0.13
CA SER A 42 -1.37 -27.86 -1.36
C SER A 42 -2.05 -26.49 -1.28
N SER A 43 -3.33 -26.44 -0.89
CA SER A 43 -4.05 -25.17 -0.69
C SER A 43 -3.41 -24.28 0.37
N LYS A 44 -2.94 -24.86 1.49
CA LYS A 44 -2.20 -24.10 2.52
C LYS A 44 -0.92 -23.48 1.95
N ALA A 45 -0.15 -24.24 1.16
CA ALA A 45 1.05 -23.73 0.51
C ALA A 45 0.73 -22.60 -0.49
N ASN A 46 -0.32 -22.74 -1.29
CA ASN A 46 -0.76 -21.72 -2.23
C ASN A 46 -1.18 -20.43 -1.51
N TYR A 47 -2.00 -20.51 -0.46
CA TYR A 47 -2.40 -19.32 0.29
C TYR A 47 -1.24 -18.64 1.01
N ARG A 48 -0.23 -19.38 1.50
CA ARG A 48 1.00 -18.78 2.03
C ARG A 48 1.76 -18.00 0.96
N LYS A 49 1.91 -18.56 -0.25
CA LYS A 49 2.53 -17.86 -1.39
C LYS A 49 1.75 -16.60 -1.76
N SER A 50 0.42 -16.69 -1.87
CA SER A 50 -0.44 -15.54 -2.18
C SER A 50 -0.33 -14.45 -1.12
N LYS A 51 -0.32 -14.80 0.17
CA LYS A 51 -0.14 -13.86 1.27
C LYS A 51 1.16 -13.06 1.14
N ILE A 52 2.27 -13.76 0.89
CA ILE A 52 3.60 -13.14 0.73
C ILE A 52 3.61 -12.21 -0.50
N SER A 53 3.12 -12.70 -1.64
CA SER A 53 3.05 -11.92 -2.88
C SER A 53 2.21 -10.65 -2.72
N ARG A 54 1.03 -10.75 -2.08
CA ARG A 54 0.16 -9.60 -1.83
C ARG A 54 0.77 -8.61 -0.83
N ALA A 55 1.36 -9.09 0.26
CA ALA A 55 2.08 -8.22 1.19
C ALA A 55 3.20 -7.43 0.49
N ALA A 56 4.00 -8.10 -0.36
CA ALA A 56 5.06 -7.45 -1.13
C ALA A 56 4.51 -6.44 -2.14
N SER A 57 3.35 -6.72 -2.75
CA SER A 57 2.69 -5.77 -3.66
C SER A 57 2.23 -4.50 -2.94
N HIS A 58 1.65 -4.63 -1.74
CA HIS A 58 1.29 -3.46 -0.92
C HIS A 58 2.51 -2.66 -0.51
N ASP A 59 3.62 -3.32 -0.15
CA ASP A 59 4.86 -2.62 0.21
C ASP A 59 5.42 -1.80 -0.96
N LYS A 60 5.45 -2.38 -2.18
CA LYS A 60 5.84 -1.64 -3.39
C LYS A 60 4.92 -0.44 -3.65
N ARG A 61 3.61 -0.59 -3.43
CA ARG A 61 2.62 0.48 -3.59
C ARG A 61 2.86 1.61 -2.59
N ILE A 62 3.10 1.28 -1.31
CA ILE A 62 3.42 2.26 -0.26
C ILE A 62 4.70 3.01 -0.61
N GLU A 63 5.75 2.33 -1.07
CA GLU A 63 7.00 2.99 -1.48
C GLU A 63 6.80 3.93 -2.68
N SER A 64 6.00 3.53 -3.66
CA SER A 64 5.62 4.42 -4.78
C SER A 64 4.92 5.68 -4.28
N LEU A 65 3.95 5.55 -3.37
CA LEU A 65 3.22 6.69 -2.82
C LEU A 65 4.13 7.61 -1.99
N LYS A 66 5.11 7.06 -1.27
CA LYS A 66 6.13 7.86 -0.56
C LYS A 66 6.98 8.67 -1.54
N ARG A 67 7.42 8.07 -2.65
CA ARG A 67 8.16 8.78 -3.72
C ARG A 67 7.31 9.90 -4.31
N ASP A 68 6.02 9.66 -4.55
CA ASP A 68 5.10 10.68 -5.04
C ASP A 68 4.97 11.86 -4.06
N ILE A 69 4.97 11.60 -2.74
CA ILE A 69 4.97 12.66 -1.73
C ILE A 69 6.25 13.49 -1.82
N GLU A 70 7.42 12.86 -1.92
CA GLU A 70 8.68 13.58 -2.02
C GLU A 70 8.76 14.41 -3.31
N ASN A 71 8.28 13.87 -4.43
CA ASN A 71 8.14 14.61 -5.68
C ASN A 71 7.18 15.80 -5.55
N ALA A 72 6.03 15.63 -4.89
CA ALA A 72 5.08 16.71 -4.64
C ALA A 72 5.67 17.81 -3.74
N LYS A 73 6.42 17.44 -2.69
CA LYS A 73 7.13 18.39 -1.84
C LYS A 73 8.22 19.15 -2.61
N ALA A 74 9.00 18.45 -3.44
CA ALA A 74 10.04 19.08 -4.26
C ALA A 74 9.46 20.10 -5.23
N ASN A 75 8.35 19.77 -5.90
CA ASN A 75 7.65 20.71 -6.77
C ASN A 75 7.07 21.90 -5.99
N LEU A 76 6.47 21.66 -4.82
CA LEU A 76 5.96 22.74 -3.96
C LEU A 76 7.05 23.75 -3.58
N LYS A 77 8.28 23.28 -3.30
CA LYS A 77 9.43 24.14 -3.00
C LYS A 77 9.92 24.95 -4.21
N ARG A 78 9.78 24.41 -5.42
CA ARG A 78 10.21 25.08 -6.67
C ARG A 78 9.26 26.18 -7.12
N ILE A 79 8.01 26.14 -6.68
CA ILE A 79 7.02 27.16 -7.01
C ILE A 79 7.31 28.41 -6.16
N LYS A 80 7.68 29.50 -6.85
CA LYS A 80 7.90 30.82 -6.23
C LYS A 80 6.63 31.34 -5.56
#